data_AF-A0A3Q0GGG7-F1
#
_entry.id   AF-A0A3Q0GGG7-F1
#
_cell.length_a   1.000
_cell.length_b   1.000
_cell.length_c   1.000
_cell.angle_alpha   90.00
_cell.angle_beta   90.00
_cell.angle_gamma   90.00
#
_symmetry.space_group_name_H-M   'P 1'
#
loop_
_entity.id
_entity.type
_entity.pdbx_description
1 polymer ?
#
loop_
_entity_poly.entity_id
_entity_poly.type
_entity_poly.pdbx_seq_one_letter_code
_entity_poly.pdbx_strand_id
1 'polypeptide(L)'
;MQNLNDRLASYLGKVQALEEANAELEHKIKDWYETLGSYTEGGSRDYSKYYTTIEDLRNQIIAATVENASIILQTDNARLAVDDFKVKYENELYLRQNVEADIRGLRKVLDEQTLAKSNLEIQIESLADEVAYLKKNHEEEMNDLRSSASPDVNVEINTAPGIDLTTRLNKMRTEYEALAEQNRKDVETWFNEKSKELNVQINFSAEETNTNKSQITELKRTFQGLEIEMKSQLALKQSLEATLAETEARYCAQLSQIQVVISSVETQIQQIRDDMEWQNAEYEQLLDIKIHLENEIETYRHLIDREESDSGYDTAGTGSGLRGTGSATTSGSQGSVSAADLGSRGSGSARSESRSSSSSKKPTKTRVIKTIIEELDQHGTVTSSKVQSVEEKPII
;
A
#
# COMPACT_ATOMS: atom_id res chain seq x y z
N MET A 1 92.11 49.76 -39.80
CA MET A 1 91.19 49.29 -40.85
C MET A 1 91.18 47.75 -41.00
N GLN A 2 92.28 47.01 -40.77
CA GLN A 2 92.29 45.53 -40.86
C GLN A 2 91.50 44.79 -39.76
N ASN A 3 91.66 45.16 -38.48
CA ASN A 3 90.96 44.48 -37.38
C ASN A 3 89.42 44.51 -37.46
N LEU A 4 88.84 45.51 -38.14
CA LEU A 4 87.38 45.59 -38.34
C LEU A 4 86.92 44.67 -39.48
N ASN A 5 87.71 44.57 -40.54
CA ASN A 5 87.47 43.66 -41.66
C ASN A 5 87.61 42.20 -41.21
N ASP A 6 88.61 41.85 -40.40
CA ASP A 6 88.77 40.48 -39.89
C ASP A 6 87.60 40.09 -38.98
N ARG A 7 87.10 41.04 -38.19
CA ARG A 7 85.92 40.82 -37.34
C ARG A 7 84.64 40.68 -38.17
N LEU A 8 84.46 41.50 -39.21
CA LEU A 8 83.34 41.39 -40.15
C LEU A 8 83.36 40.07 -40.93
N ALA A 9 84.54 39.61 -41.37
CA ALA A 9 84.72 38.30 -41.98
C ALA A 9 84.38 37.16 -41.00
N SER A 10 84.75 37.27 -39.72
CA SER A 10 84.35 36.29 -38.70
C SER A 10 82.84 36.29 -38.43
N TYR A 11 82.18 37.45 -38.48
CA TYR A 11 80.72 37.56 -38.34
C TYR A 11 80.01 36.96 -39.56
N LEU A 12 80.49 37.25 -40.78
CA LEU A 12 79.97 36.63 -42.01
C LEU A 12 80.13 35.11 -42.00
N GLY A 13 81.29 34.60 -41.58
CA GLY A 13 81.50 33.16 -41.42
C GLY A 13 80.56 32.53 -40.39
N LYS A 14 80.28 33.24 -39.28
CA LYS A 14 79.33 32.77 -38.28
C LYS A 14 77.88 32.82 -38.77
N VAL A 15 77.51 33.81 -39.57
CA VAL A 15 76.18 33.90 -40.19
C VAL A 15 75.98 32.76 -41.19
N GLN A 16 76.95 32.49 -42.06
CA GLN A 16 76.87 31.36 -43.00
C GLN A 16 76.77 30.01 -42.28
N ALA A 17 77.54 29.79 -41.22
CA ALA A 17 77.43 28.56 -40.42
C ALA A 17 76.07 28.41 -39.73
N LEU A 18 75.43 29.52 -39.32
CA LEU A 18 74.09 29.50 -38.74
C LEU A 18 73.00 29.28 -39.80
N GLU A 19 73.17 29.84 -41.00
CA GLU A 19 72.27 29.61 -42.14
C GLU A 19 72.29 28.14 -42.57
N GLU A 20 73.47 27.53 -42.66
CA GLU A 20 73.63 26.11 -43.00
C GLU A 20 73.03 25.19 -41.92
N ALA A 21 73.27 25.50 -40.64
CA ALA A 21 72.67 24.77 -39.53
C ALA A 21 71.13 24.91 -39.49
N ASN A 22 70.58 26.08 -39.82
CA ASN A 22 69.15 26.28 -39.93
C ASN A 22 68.55 25.48 -41.10
N ALA A 23 69.20 25.49 -42.27
CA ALA A 23 68.75 24.72 -43.42
C ALA A 23 68.71 23.21 -43.11
N GLU A 24 69.70 22.69 -42.38
CA GLU A 24 69.73 21.29 -41.96
C GLU A 24 68.60 20.96 -40.95
N LEU A 25 68.30 21.87 -40.02
CA LEU A 25 67.19 21.71 -39.08
C LEU A 25 65.83 21.76 -39.78
N GLU A 26 65.64 22.66 -40.75
CA GLU A 26 64.43 22.70 -41.57
C GLU A 26 64.23 21.41 -42.36
N HIS A 27 65.30 20.84 -42.91
CA HIS A 27 65.22 19.56 -43.60
C HIS A 27 64.84 18.43 -42.65
N LYS A 28 65.45 18.36 -41.46
CA LYS A 28 65.09 17.36 -40.43
C LYS A 28 63.64 17.51 -39.95
N ILE A 29 63.13 18.73 -39.84
CA ILE A 29 61.73 18.98 -39.47
C ILE A 29 60.79 18.50 -40.59
N LYS A 30 61.10 18.77 -41.86
CA LYS A 30 60.32 18.29 -43.00
C LYS A 30 60.32 16.76 -43.07
N ASP A 31 61.48 16.12 -42.98
CA ASP A 31 61.60 14.66 -42.97
C ASP A 31 60.84 14.04 -41.79
N TRP A 32 60.83 14.71 -40.63
CA TRP A 32 60.05 14.27 -39.46
C TRP A 32 58.54 14.38 -39.70
N TYR A 33 58.07 15.44 -40.36
CA TYR A 33 56.65 15.57 -40.73
C TYR A 33 56.23 14.61 -41.84
N GLU A 34 57.09 14.30 -42.80
CA GLU A 34 56.78 13.33 -43.87
C GLU A 34 56.76 11.89 -43.33
N THR A 35 57.72 11.54 -42.47
CA THR A 35 57.71 10.24 -41.79
C THR A 35 56.55 10.12 -40.82
N LEU A 36 56.26 11.15 -40.01
CA LEU A 36 55.11 11.16 -39.13
C LEU A 36 53.80 11.12 -39.90
N GLY A 37 53.67 11.92 -40.98
CA GLY A 37 52.54 11.92 -41.89
C GLY A 37 52.25 10.53 -42.44
N SER A 38 53.28 9.82 -42.89
CA SER A 38 53.16 8.43 -43.36
C SER A 38 52.79 7.44 -42.25
N TYR A 39 53.27 7.63 -41.01
CA TYR A 39 52.86 6.85 -39.84
C TYR A 39 51.45 7.20 -39.33
N THR A 40 50.95 8.41 -39.56
CA THR A 40 49.62 8.87 -39.14
C THR A 40 48.52 8.59 -40.18
N GLU A 41 48.86 8.56 -41.48
CA GLU A 41 47.95 8.11 -42.54
C GLU A 41 47.85 6.57 -42.61
N GLY A 42 48.79 5.85 -42.00
CA GLY A 42 48.82 4.39 -41.88
C GLY A 42 47.83 3.84 -40.84
N GLY A 43 46.55 4.11 -41.04
CA GLY A 43 45.45 3.48 -40.32
C GLY A 43 45.15 4.11 -38.97
N SER A 44 44.22 5.07 -38.98
CA SER A 44 43.30 5.21 -37.85
C SER A 44 42.82 3.80 -37.50
N ARG A 45 43.28 3.27 -36.37
CA ARG A 45 42.99 1.90 -35.96
C ARG A 45 41.46 1.79 -35.93
N ASP A 46 40.84 1.04 -36.84
CA ASP A 46 39.38 1.05 -36.99
C ASP A 46 38.69 0.56 -35.70
N TYR A 47 38.33 1.49 -34.81
CA TYR A 47 37.67 1.21 -33.55
C TYR A 47 36.16 0.95 -33.72
N SER A 48 35.65 0.99 -34.96
CA SER A 48 34.23 0.78 -35.29
C SER A 48 33.66 -0.52 -34.72
N LYS A 49 34.46 -1.59 -34.67
CA LYS A 49 34.04 -2.89 -34.11
C LYS A 49 33.80 -2.84 -32.59
N TYR A 50 34.49 -1.94 -31.88
CA TYR A 50 34.28 -1.78 -30.45
C TYR A 50 32.99 -1.01 -30.16
N TYR A 51 32.62 -0.03 -30.99
CA TYR A 51 31.36 0.69 -30.82
C TYR A 51 30.13 -0.21 -30.92
N THR A 52 30.11 -1.17 -31.86
CA THR A 52 29.00 -2.14 -31.95
C THR A 52 28.93 -3.02 -30.69
N THR A 53 30.07 -3.52 -30.21
CA THR A 53 30.09 -4.32 -28.97
C THR A 53 29.71 -3.51 -27.72
N ILE A 54 30.08 -2.23 -27.67
CA ILE A 54 29.71 -1.32 -26.57
C ILE A 54 28.20 -1.07 -26.60
N GLU A 55 27.61 -0.89 -27.78
CA GLU A 55 26.18 -0.69 -27.92
C GLU A 55 25.38 -1.95 -27.58
N ASP A 56 25.85 -3.13 -28.00
CA ASP A 56 25.25 -4.41 -27.60
C ASP A 56 25.30 -4.62 -26.08
N LEU A 57 26.43 -4.30 -25.44
CA LEU A 57 26.57 -4.37 -23.98
C LEU A 57 25.66 -3.36 -23.27
N ARG A 58 25.51 -2.14 -23.80
CA ARG A 58 24.57 -1.14 -23.27
C ARG A 58 23.14 -1.64 -23.35
N ASN A 59 22.75 -2.20 -24.50
CA ASN A 59 21.42 -2.77 -24.68
C ASN A 59 21.17 -3.94 -23.72
N GLN A 60 22.16 -4.81 -23.49
CA GLN A 60 22.05 -5.87 -22.49
C GLN A 60 21.90 -5.32 -21.07
N ILE A 61 22.65 -4.28 -20.69
CA ILE A 61 22.53 -3.63 -19.39
C ILE A 61 21.14 -3.02 -19.21
N ILE A 62 20.62 -2.33 -20.24
CA ILE A 62 19.28 -1.73 -20.20
C ILE A 62 18.22 -2.83 -20.07
N ALA A 63 18.30 -3.88 -20.89
CA ALA A 63 17.38 -5.00 -20.83
C ALA A 63 17.39 -5.68 -19.45
N ALA A 64 18.58 -5.96 -18.90
CA ALA A 64 18.73 -6.52 -17.56
C ALA A 64 18.19 -5.59 -16.46
N THR A 65 18.34 -4.27 -16.62
CA THR A 65 17.81 -3.27 -15.67
C THR A 65 16.29 -3.24 -15.69
N VAL A 66 15.67 -3.30 -16.88
CA VAL A 66 14.21 -3.36 -17.04
C VAL A 66 13.65 -4.68 -16.49
N GLU A 67 14.31 -5.80 -16.78
CA GLU A 67 13.94 -7.11 -16.22
C GLU A 67 14.04 -7.11 -14.69
N ASN A 68 15.12 -6.55 -14.13
CA ASN A 68 15.29 -6.42 -12.69
C ASN A 68 14.17 -5.57 -12.07
N ALA A 69 13.83 -4.43 -12.67
CA ALA A 69 12.71 -3.60 -12.23
C ALA A 69 11.38 -4.36 -12.28
N SER A 70 11.14 -5.13 -13.35
CA SER A 70 9.95 -5.98 -13.46
C SER A 70 9.88 -7.04 -12.36
N ILE A 71 10.99 -7.71 -12.04
CA ILE A 71 11.07 -8.70 -10.96
C ILE A 71 10.84 -8.06 -9.59
N ILE A 72 11.38 -6.86 -9.36
CA ILE A 72 11.12 -6.10 -8.11
C ILE A 72 9.63 -5.81 -7.96
N LEU A 73 8.98 -5.31 -9.03
CA LEU A 73 7.55 -5.03 -9.00
C LEU A 73 6.71 -6.29 -8.76
N GLN A 74 7.05 -7.42 -9.38
CA GLN A 74 6.40 -8.70 -9.12
C GLN A 74 6.60 -9.17 -7.67
N THR A 75 7.79 -8.95 -7.12
CA THR A 75 8.10 -9.27 -5.71
C THR A 75 7.27 -8.42 -4.75
N ASP A 76 7.16 -7.12 -5.02
CA ASP A 76 6.36 -6.22 -4.20
C ASP A 76 4.87 -6.52 -4.31
N ASN A 77 4.38 -6.85 -5.51
CA ASN A 77 3.00 -7.32 -5.72
C ASN A 77 2.73 -8.60 -4.92
N ALA A 78 3.63 -9.59 -5.00
CA ALA A 78 3.50 -10.83 -4.23
C ALA A 78 3.53 -10.58 -2.72
N ARG A 79 4.34 -9.63 -2.23
CA ARG A 79 4.37 -9.23 -0.81
C ARG A 79 3.06 -8.58 -0.38
N LEU A 80 2.53 -7.65 -1.18
CA LEU A 80 1.23 -7.03 -0.90
C LEU A 80 0.11 -8.06 -0.88
N ALA A 81 0.13 -9.03 -1.79
CA ALA A 81 -0.84 -10.13 -1.78
C ALA A 81 -0.71 -11.01 -0.52
N VAL A 82 0.52 -11.30 -0.07
CA VAL A 82 0.74 -12.03 1.18
C VAL A 82 0.21 -11.26 2.39
N ASP A 83 0.45 -9.96 2.45
CA ASP A 83 -0.05 -9.11 3.55
C ASP A 83 -1.58 -9.03 3.55
N ASP A 84 -2.21 -8.91 2.36
CA ASP A 84 -3.67 -8.96 2.22
C ASP A 84 -4.25 -10.31 2.69
N PHE A 85 -3.64 -11.43 2.28
CA PHE A 85 -4.05 -12.75 2.76
C PHE A 85 -3.83 -12.93 4.26
N LYS A 86 -2.77 -12.34 4.82
CA LYS A 86 -2.52 -12.38 6.26
C LYS A 86 -3.62 -11.66 7.04
N VAL A 87 -4.01 -10.45 6.61
CA VAL A 87 -5.10 -9.70 7.25
C VAL A 87 -6.43 -10.47 7.13
N LYS A 88 -6.71 -11.03 5.95
CA LYS A 88 -7.90 -11.88 5.74
C LYS A 88 -7.90 -13.10 6.65
N TYR A 89 -6.76 -13.77 6.80
CA TYR A 89 -6.60 -14.90 7.70
C TYR A 89 -6.79 -14.51 9.17
N GLU A 90 -6.21 -13.40 9.62
CA GLU A 90 -6.36 -12.91 10.99
C GLU A 90 -7.83 -12.57 11.31
N ASN A 91 -8.54 -11.94 10.36
CA ASN A 91 -9.96 -11.64 10.49
C ASN A 91 -10.83 -12.90 10.54
N GLU A 92 -10.59 -13.87 9.64
CA GLU A 92 -11.32 -15.14 9.63
C GLU A 92 -11.04 -15.95 10.91
N LEU A 93 -9.79 -15.96 11.38
CA LEU A 93 -9.42 -16.61 12.63
C LEU A 93 -10.16 -16.01 13.83
N TYR A 94 -10.26 -14.68 13.89
CA TYR A 94 -11.01 -13.98 14.91
C TYR A 94 -12.50 -14.32 14.86
N LEU A 95 -13.10 -14.29 13.67
CA LEU A 95 -14.52 -14.65 13.48
C LEU A 95 -14.78 -16.10 13.91
N ARG A 96 -13.90 -17.03 13.51
CA ARG A 96 -13.97 -18.44 13.89
C ARG A 96 -13.89 -18.61 15.41
N GLN A 97 -12.99 -17.88 16.09
CA GLN A 97 -12.89 -17.92 17.56
C GLN A 97 -14.15 -17.41 18.25
N ASN A 98 -14.79 -16.36 17.72
CA ASN A 98 -16.06 -15.86 18.24
C ASN A 98 -17.17 -16.89 18.07
N VAL A 99 -17.32 -17.47 16.87
CA VAL A 99 -18.31 -18.52 16.61
C VAL A 99 -18.07 -19.74 17.51
N GLU A 100 -16.82 -20.13 17.73
CA GLU A 100 -16.50 -21.19 18.69
C GLU A 100 -16.86 -20.83 20.14
N ALA A 101 -16.68 -19.58 20.55
CA ALA A 101 -17.10 -19.10 21.86
C ALA A 101 -18.63 -19.18 21.99
N ASP A 102 -19.38 -18.74 20.97
CA ASP A 102 -20.84 -18.82 20.94
C ASP A 102 -21.34 -20.27 20.97
N ILE A 103 -20.73 -21.17 20.20
CA ILE A 103 -21.07 -22.61 20.23
C ILE A 103 -20.81 -23.19 21.62
N ARG A 104 -19.70 -22.83 22.28
CA ARG A 104 -19.43 -23.26 23.66
C ARG A 104 -20.48 -22.70 24.63
N GLY A 105 -20.89 -21.44 24.47
CA GLY A 105 -21.95 -20.83 25.25
C GLY A 105 -23.29 -21.55 25.06
N LEU A 106 -23.70 -21.80 23.82
CA LEU A 106 -24.93 -22.51 23.50
C LEU A 106 -24.93 -23.95 24.04
N ARG A 107 -23.80 -24.65 24.00
CA ARG A 107 -23.65 -25.98 24.63
C ARG A 107 -23.87 -25.91 26.15
N LYS A 108 -23.31 -24.90 26.83
CA LYS A 108 -23.53 -24.70 28.27
C LYS A 108 -25.01 -24.45 28.59
N VAL A 109 -25.68 -23.61 27.80
CA VAL A 109 -27.12 -23.36 27.96
C VAL A 109 -27.94 -24.62 27.73
N LEU A 110 -27.59 -25.44 26.74
CA LEU A 110 -28.24 -26.73 26.50
C LEU A 110 -28.06 -27.68 27.69
N ASP A 111 -26.86 -27.76 28.26
CA ASP A 111 -26.57 -28.59 29.42
C ASP A 111 -27.37 -28.11 30.66
N GLU A 112 -27.41 -26.79 30.89
CA GLU A 112 -28.22 -26.17 31.95
C GLU A 112 -29.73 -26.45 31.78
N GLN A 113 -30.25 -26.33 30.56
CA GLN A 113 -31.65 -26.65 30.25
C GLN A 113 -31.95 -28.14 30.42
N THR A 114 -31.00 -29.01 30.06
CA THR A 114 -31.14 -30.46 30.23
C THR A 114 -31.22 -30.82 31.72
N LEU A 115 -30.37 -30.21 32.56
CA LEU A 115 -30.43 -30.38 34.02
C LEU A 115 -31.73 -29.82 34.62
N ALA A 116 -32.19 -28.65 34.16
CA ALA A 116 -33.46 -28.09 34.60
C ALA A 116 -34.63 -29.00 34.22
N LYS A 117 -34.62 -29.57 33.00
CA LYS A 117 -35.63 -30.53 32.54
C LYS A 117 -35.63 -31.79 33.42
N SER A 118 -34.48 -32.38 33.71
CA SER A 118 -34.42 -33.57 34.58
C SER A 118 -34.89 -33.26 36.00
N ASN A 119 -34.56 -32.08 36.54
CA ASN A 119 -35.04 -31.66 37.87
C ASN A 119 -36.58 -31.51 37.90
N LEU A 120 -37.17 -30.96 36.83
CA LEU A 120 -38.63 -30.86 36.70
C LEU A 120 -39.29 -32.23 36.51
N GLU A 121 -38.67 -33.13 35.73
CA GLU A 121 -39.15 -34.52 35.58
C GLU A 121 -39.17 -35.25 36.93
N ILE A 122 -38.12 -35.11 37.74
CA ILE A 122 -38.08 -35.68 39.11
C ILE A 122 -39.19 -35.10 39.99
N GLN A 123 -39.41 -33.79 39.93
CA GLN A 123 -40.49 -33.15 40.69
C GLN A 123 -41.87 -33.65 40.26
N ILE A 124 -42.11 -33.79 38.95
CA ILE A 124 -43.35 -34.34 38.41
C ILE A 124 -43.58 -35.77 38.91
N GLU A 125 -42.55 -36.62 38.85
CA GLU A 125 -42.65 -38.01 39.34
C GLU A 125 -42.96 -38.04 40.84
N SER A 126 -42.27 -37.22 41.64
CA SER A 126 -42.50 -37.16 43.09
C SER A 126 -43.92 -36.70 43.45
N LEU A 127 -44.47 -35.73 42.70
CA LEU A 127 -45.85 -35.26 42.87
C LEU A 127 -46.86 -36.31 42.40
N ALA A 128 -46.54 -37.06 41.34
CA ALA A 128 -47.39 -38.16 40.88
C ALA A 128 -47.46 -39.28 41.93
N ASP A 129 -46.32 -39.62 42.55
CA ASP A 129 -46.24 -40.57 43.68
C ASP A 129 -47.04 -40.08 44.90
N GLU A 130 -46.93 -38.80 45.26
CA GLU A 130 -47.70 -38.22 46.37
C GLU A 130 -49.21 -38.28 46.08
N VAL A 131 -49.64 -37.95 44.87
CA VAL A 131 -51.05 -38.07 44.46
C VAL A 131 -51.52 -39.53 44.51
N ALA A 132 -50.71 -40.48 44.05
CA ALA A 132 -51.03 -41.91 44.11
C ALA A 132 -51.14 -42.38 45.56
N TYR A 133 -50.22 -41.95 46.43
CA TYR A 133 -50.24 -42.24 47.85
C TYR A 133 -51.49 -41.69 48.54
N LEU A 134 -51.82 -40.41 48.32
CA LEU A 134 -53.01 -39.78 48.87
C LEU A 134 -54.31 -40.44 48.40
N LYS A 135 -54.38 -40.82 47.12
CA LYS A 135 -55.54 -41.55 46.58
C LYS A 135 -55.71 -42.91 47.25
N LYS A 136 -54.62 -43.65 47.43
CA LYS A 136 -54.64 -44.95 48.13
C LYS A 136 -55.05 -44.80 49.59
N ASN A 137 -54.49 -43.82 50.31
CA ASN A 137 -54.86 -43.53 51.69
C ASN A 137 -56.35 -43.16 51.81
N HIS A 138 -56.86 -42.32 50.91
CA HIS A 138 -58.28 -41.98 50.87
C HIS A 138 -59.16 -43.21 50.59
N GLU A 139 -58.75 -44.09 49.69
CA GLU A 139 -59.47 -45.34 49.40
C GLU A 139 -59.52 -46.26 50.63
N GLU A 140 -58.40 -46.41 51.35
CA GLU A 140 -58.31 -47.15 52.60
C GLU A 140 -59.20 -46.53 53.69
N GLU A 141 -59.12 -45.22 53.93
CA GLU A 141 -59.98 -44.50 54.88
C GLU A 141 -61.47 -44.61 54.53
N MET A 142 -61.83 -44.49 53.25
CA MET A 142 -63.22 -44.65 52.81
C MET A 142 -63.70 -46.09 52.99
N ASN A 143 -62.83 -47.08 52.84
CA ASN A 143 -63.14 -48.49 53.10
C ASN A 143 -63.29 -48.76 54.60
N ASP A 144 -62.45 -48.15 55.43
CA ASP A 144 -62.54 -48.19 56.90
C ASP A 144 -63.83 -47.50 57.39
N LEU A 145 -64.17 -46.33 56.85
CA LEU A 145 -65.43 -45.65 57.17
C LEU A 145 -66.65 -46.43 56.67
N ARG A 146 -66.56 -47.08 55.50
CA ARG A 146 -67.63 -47.97 54.99
C ARG A 146 -67.81 -49.21 55.86
N SER A 147 -66.72 -49.75 56.41
CA SER A 147 -66.77 -50.90 57.34
C SER A 147 -67.17 -50.49 58.77
N SER A 148 -66.91 -49.23 59.17
CA SER A 148 -67.32 -48.65 60.45
C SER A 148 -68.73 -48.02 60.42
N ALA A 149 -69.41 -47.97 59.26
CA ALA A 149 -70.76 -47.41 59.16
C ALA A 149 -71.83 -48.37 59.70
N SER A 150 -71.98 -48.37 61.03
CA SER A 150 -73.13 -48.89 61.78
C SER A 150 -74.00 -47.75 62.33
N PRO A 151 -75.30 -48.01 62.58
CA PRO A 151 -76.33 -46.98 62.70
C PRO A 151 -76.23 -46.14 63.97
N ASP A 152 -76.62 -44.87 63.80
CA ASP A 152 -76.97 -43.82 64.75
C ASP A 152 -77.19 -44.25 66.21
N VAL A 153 -76.38 -43.72 67.13
CA VAL A 153 -76.58 -43.85 68.58
C VAL A 153 -76.46 -42.47 69.23
N ASN A 154 -77.62 -41.83 69.37
CA ASN A 154 -77.83 -40.67 70.21
C ASN A 154 -77.65 -41.07 71.70
N VAL A 155 -76.71 -40.45 72.41
CA VAL A 155 -76.49 -40.67 73.85
C VAL A 155 -76.53 -39.33 74.58
N GLU A 156 -77.71 -38.99 75.09
CA GLU A 156 -77.91 -37.90 76.05
C GLU A 156 -77.38 -38.35 77.43
N ILE A 157 -76.28 -37.75 77.90
CA ILE A 157 -75.74 -37.97 79.25
C ILE A 157 -76.01 -36.73 80.10
N ASN A 158 -76.88 -36.92 81.09
CA ASN A 158 -77.30 -35.94 82.08
C ASN A 158 -76.15 -35.38 82.92
N THR A 159 -76.09 -34.06 82.96
CA THR A 159 -75.25 -33.19 83.80
C THR A 159 -75.44 -33.42 85.30
N ALA A 160 -74.32 -33.53 86.02
CA ALA A 160 -74.23 -33.51 87.49
C ALA A 160 -73.30 -32.35 87.94
N PRO A 161 -73.40 -31.87 89.19
CA PRO A 161 -73.44 -30.44 89.51
C PRO A 161 -72.08 -29.77 89.76
N GLY A 162 -71.95 -28.55 89.21
CA GLY A 162 -71.40 -27.40 89.92
C GLY A 162 -69.93 -27.42 90.38
N ILE A 163 -68.98 -27.70 89.48
CA ILE A 163 -67.65 -27.09 89.59
C ILE A 163 -67.78 -25.65 89.12
N ASP A 164 -67.26 -24.69 89.88
CA ASP A 164 -67.33 -23.25 89.63
C ASP A 164 -66.93 -22.89 88.19
N LEU A 165 -67.96 -22.87 87.34
CA LEU A 165 -67.86 -22.70 85.90
C LEU A 165 -67.24 -21.35 85.57
N THR A 166 -67.44 -20.36 86.46
CA THR A 166 -66.90 -19.01 86.37
C THR A 166 -65.38 -19.03 86.37
N THR A 167 -64.76 -19.79 87.28
CA THR A 167 -63.29 -19.86 87.36
C THR A 167 -62.68 -20.62 86.18
N ARG A 168 -63.34 -21.67 85.69
CA ARG A 168 -62.86 -22.42 84.50
C ARG A 168 -63.10 -21.67 83.19
N LEU A 169 -64.23 -20.97 83.04
CA LEU A 169 -64.50 -20.07 81.91
C LEU A 169 -63.51 -18.90 81.90
N ASN A 170 -63.19 -18.31 83.06
CA ASN A 170 -62.18 -17.26 83.15
C ASN A 170 -60.79 -17.77 82.78
N LYS A 171 -60.39 -18.98 83.23
CA LYS A 171 -59.13 -19.60 82.79
C LYS A 171 -59.10 -19.88 81.29
N MET A 172 -60.17 -20.42 80.71
CA MET A 172 -60.24 -20.59 79.26
C MET A 172 -60.17 -19.25 78.54
N ARG A 173 -60.87 -18.21 79.05
CA ARG A 173 -60.81 -16.85 78.48
C ARG A 173 -59.39 -16.30 78.49
N THR A 174 -58.66 -16.41 79.60
CA THR A 174 -57.28 -15.93 79.68
C THR A 174 -56.33 -16.70 78.77
N GLU A 175 -56.51 -18.01 78.62
CA GLU A 175 -55.72 -18.83 77.67
C GLU A 175 -56.02 -18.46 76.21
N TYR A 176 -57.30 -18.25 75.86
CA TYR A 176 -57.69 -17.79 74.53
C TYR A 176 -57.22 -16.37 74.23
N GLU A 177 -57.25 -15.49 75.22
CA GLU A 177 -56.78 -14.11 75.09
C GLU A 177 -55.25 -14.06 74.95
N ALA A 178 -54.52 -14.91 75.68
CA ALA A 178 -53.08 -15.11 75.50
C ALA A 178 -52.75 -15.69 74.12
N LEU A 179 -53.49 -16.71 73.65
CA LEU A 179 -53.32 -17.30 72.33
C LEU A 179 -53.65 -16.32 71.20
N ALA A 180 -54.69 -15.50 71.37
CA ALA A 180 -55.05 -14.45 70.41
C ALA A 180 -53.98 -13.36 70.34
N GLU A 181 -53.43 -12.95 71.48
CA GLU A 181 -52.35 -11.96 71.55
C GLU A 181 -51.03 -12.52 70.99
N GLN A 182 -50.73 -13.81 71.21
CA GLN A 182 -49.60 -14.49 70.60
C GLN A 182 -49.77 -14.58 69.07
N ASN A 183 -50.91 -15.04 68.58
CA ASN A 183 -51.21 -15.06 67.14
C ASN A 183 -51.11 -13.67 66.51
N ARG A 184 -51.57 -12.63 67.20
CA ARG A 184 -51.44 -11.23 66.72
C ARG A 184 -49.99 -10.83 66.56
N LYS A 185 -49.14 -11.14 67.56
CA LYS A 185 -47.70 -10.86 67.51
C LYS A 185 -47.00 -11.68 66.43
N ASP A 186 -47.32 -12.97 66.30
CA ASP A 186 -46.72 -13.85 65.31
C ASP A 186 -47.06 -13.36 63.89
N VAL A 187 -48.31 -12.96 63.63
CA VAL A 187 -48.72 -12.35 62.35
C VAL A 187 -48.00 -11.01 62.10
N GLU A 188 -47.84 -10.17 63.13
CA GLU A 188 -47.13 -8.89 63.02
C GLU A 188 -45.63 -9.10 62.72
N THR A 189 -44.98 -10.06 63.39
CA THR A 189 -43.58 -10.40 63.12
C THR A 189 -43.39 -10.99 61.73
N TRP A 190 -44.29 -11.90 61.32
CA TRP A 190 -44.29 -12.48 59.97
C TRP A 190 -44.49 -11.42 58.88
N PHE A 191 -45.45 -10.50 59.08
CA PHE A 191 -45.67 -9.39 58.16
C PHE A 191 -44.44 -8.47 58.09
N ASN A 192 -43.84 -8.13 59.23
CA ASN A 192 -42.65 -7.29 59.28
C ASN A 192 -41.45 -7.96 58.62
N GLU A 193 -41.26 -9.27 58.79
CA GLU A 193 -40.19 -10.02 58.14
C GLU A 193 -40.39 -10.07 56.63
N LYS A 194 -41.61 -10.38 56.15
CA LYS A 194 -41.92 -10.36 54.72
C LYS A 194 -41.83 -8.97 54.11
N SER A 195 -42.25 -7.93 54.83
CA SER A 195 -42.13 -6.54 54.39
C SER A 195 -40.67 -6.11 54.28
N LYS A 196 -39.81 -6.52 55.24
CA LYS A 196 -38.36 -6.28 55.17
C LYS A 196 -37.73 -7.00 53.98
N GLU A 197 -38.04 -8.27 53.76
CA GLU A 197 -37.53 -9.05 52.63
C GLU A 197 -37.94 -8.39 51.30
N LEU A 198 -39.22 -8.02 51.16
CA LEU A 198 -39.73 -7.32 49.99
C LEU A 198 -39.02 -5.96 49.79
N ASN A 199 -38.81 -5.20 50.88
CA ASN A 199 -38.10 -3.92 50.80
C ASN A 199 -36.64 -4.08 50.36
N VAL A 200 -35.95 -5.14 50.83
CA VAL A 200 -34.60 -5.46 50.37
C VAL A 200 -34.60 -5.83 48.88
N GLN A 201 -35.54 -6.66 48.42
CA GLN A 201 -35.65 -7.01 47.01
C GLN A 201 -35.98 -5.80 46.12
N ILE A 202 -36.87 -4.91 46.57
CA ILE A 202 -37.20 -3.67 45.86
C ILE A 202 -35.97 -2.76 45.76
N ASN A 203 -35.22 -2.58 46.85
CA ASN A 203 -34.01 -1.77 46.84
C ASN A 203 -32.93 -2.36 45.93
N PHE A 204 -32.72 -3.67 45.99
CA PHE A 204 -31.78 -4.37 45.11
C PHE A 204 -32.18 -4.22 43.63
N SER A 205 -33.45 -4.44 43.30
CA SER A 205 -33.97 -4.25 41.94
C SER A 205 -33.88 -2.79 41.47
N ALA A 206 -34.11 -1.82 42.36
CA ALA A 206 -33.95 -0.41 42.07
C ALA A 206 -32.49 -0.02 41.82
N GLU A 207 -31.56 -0.59 42.60
CA GLU A 207 -30.12 -0.41 42.40
C GLU A 207 -29.65 -1.00 41.07
N GLU A 208 -30.04 -2.23 40.75
CA GLU A 208 -29.76 -2.88 39.46
C GLU A 208 -30.35 -2.08 38.28
N THR A 209 -31.56 -1.55 38.45
CA THR A 209 -32.18 -0.68 37.44
C THR A 209 -31.38 0.62 37.25
N ASN A 210 -30.85 1.20 38.33
CA ASN A 210 -30.04 2.42 38.27
C ASN A 210 -28.65 2.17 37.67
N THR A 211 -27.99 1.06 37.99
CA THR A 211 -26.71 0.68 37.39
C THR A 211 -26.87 0.43 35.89
N ASN A 212 -27.91 -0.30 35.47
CA ASN A 212 -28.24 -0.51 34.07
C ASN A 212 -28.53 0.81 33.34
N LYS A 213 -29.28 1.73 33.95
CA LYS A 213 -29.49 3.08 33.39
C LYS A 213 -28.18 3.84 33.22
N SER A 214 -27.29 3.81 34.21
CA SER A 214 -25.97 4.46 34.14
C SER A 214 -25.13 3.88 33.00
N GLN A 215 -25.06 2.54 32.89
CA GLN A 215 -24.35 1.86 31.82
C GLN A 215 -24.91 2.21 30.44
N ILE A 216 -26.24 2.27 30.29
CA ILE A 216 -26.88 2.71 29.04
C ILE A 216 -26.50 4.15 28.70
N THR A 217 -26.47 5.06 29.69
CA THR A 217 -26.07 6.46 29.43
C THR A 217 -24.60 6.59 29.05
N GLU A 218 -23.73 5.79 29.67
CA GLU A 218 -22.30 5.75 29.34
C GLU A 218 -22.08 5.19 27.93
N LEU A 219 -22.72 4.07 27.58
CA LEU A 219 -22.68 3.49 26.24
C LEU A 219 -23.22 4.45 25.18
N LYS A 220 -24.28 5.21 25.48
CA LYS A 220 -24.76 6.26 24.56
C LYS A 220 -23.74 7.38 24.39
N ARG A 221 -23.05 7.79 25.46
CA ARG A 221 -22.00 8.82 25.41
C ARG A 221 -20.79 8.34 24.60
N THR A 222 -20.35 7.10 24.81
CA THR A 222 -19.23 6.53 24.03
C THR A 222 -19.61 6.34 22.57
N PHE A 223 -20.83 5.89 22.28
CA PHE A 223 -21.35 5.79 20.91
C PHE A 223 -21.35 7.14 20.20
N GLN A 224 -21.89 8.18 20.84
CA GLN A 224 -21.87 9.55 20.29
C GLN A 224 -20.45 10.07 20.07
N GLY A 225 -19.53 9.78 21.00
CA GLY A 225 -18.11 10.13 20.84
C GLY A 225 -17.47 9.46 19.63
N LEU A 226 -17.71 8.16 19.46
CA LEU A 226 -17.22 7.39 18.30
C LEU A 226 -17.86 7.87 16.99
N GLU A 227 -19.14 8.25 16.99
CA GLU A 227 -19.81 8.80 15.81
C GLU A 227 -19.23 10.15 15.40
N ILE A 228 -18.90 11.02 16.36
CA ILE A 228 -18.23 12.30 16.10
C ILE A 228 -16.83 12.06 15.56
N GLU A 229 -16.07 11.14 16.16
CA GLU A 229 -14.73 10.78 15.68
C GLU A 229 -14.80 10.27 14.24
N MET A 230 -15.72 9.36 13.94
CA MET A 230 -15.95 8.85 12.58
C MET A 230 -16.25 9.98 11.59
N LYS A 231 -17.15 10.92 11.94
CA LYS A 231 -17.48 12.07 11.08
C LYS A 231 -16.28 13.00 10.89
N SER A 232 -15.47 13.21 11.93
CA SER A 232 -14.26 14.04 11.85
C SER A 232 -13.19 13.41 10.96
N GLN A 233 -12.99 12.09 11.05
CA GLN A 233 -12.06 11.34 10.19
C GLN A 233 -12.51 11.35 8.74
N LEU A 234 -13.82 11.25 8.49
CA LEU A 234 -14.38 11.34 7.14
C LEU A 234 -14.17 12.74 6.54
N ALA A 235 -14.36 13.80 7.34
CA ALA A 235 -14.05 15.17 6.92
C ALA A 235 -12.55 15.37 6.65
N LEU A 236 -11.67 14.82 7.50
CA LEU A 236 -10.23 14.85 7.29
C LEU A 236 -9.85 14.15 5.98
N LYS A 237 -10.35 12.93 5.77
CA LYS A 237 -10.15 12.18 4.52
C LYS A 237 -10.57 13.02 3.31
N GLN A 238 -11.77 13.60 3.33
CA GLN A 238 -12.26 14.41 2.23
C GLN A 238 -11.37 15.63 1.97
N SER A 239 -10.86 16.28 3.02
CA SER A 239 -9.92 17.40 2.88
C SER A 239 -8.60 16.95 2.25
N LEU A 240 -8.06 15.78 2.64
CA LEU A 240 -6.83 15.25 2.08
C LEU A 240 -7.01 14.86 0.61
N GLU A 241 -8.12 14.20 0.26
CA GLU A 241 -8.47 13.89 -1.13
C GLU A 241 -8.61 15.16 -1.98
N ALA A 242 -9.22 16.22 -1.45
CA ALA A 242 -9.32 17.50 -2.12
C ALA A 242 -7.93 18.15 -2.34
N THR A 243 -7.06 18.13 -1.33
CA THR A 243 -5.69 18.65 -1.50
C THR A 243 -4.87 17.84 -2.49
N LEU A 244 -5.03 16.50 -2.51
CA LEU A 244 -4.36 15.64 -3.48
C LEU A 244 -4.82 16.01 -4.90
N ALA A 245 -6.14 16.07 -5.13
CA ALA A 245 -6.70 16.44 -6.43
C ALA A 245 -6.25 17.83 -6.89
N GLU A 246 -6.17 18.81 -5.97
CA GLU A 246 -5.66 20.15 -6.28
C GLU A 246 -4.17 20.11 -6.67
N THR A 247 -3.34 19.34 -5.96
CA THR A 247 -1.92 19.21 -6.30
C THR A 247 -1.72 18.50 -7.64
N GLU A 248 -2.47 17.44 -7.92
CA GLU A 248 -2.46 16.74 -9.20
C GLU A 248 -2.88 17.67 -10.34
N ALA A 249 -3.98 18.41 -10.18
CA ALA A 249 -4.43 19.39 -11.15
C ALA A 249 -3.37 20.46 -11.43
N ARG A 250 -2.69 20.95 -10.38
CA ARG A 250 -1.58 21.91 -10.50
C ARG A 250 -0.41 21.33 -11.29
N TYR A 251 0.00 20.09 -11.02
CA TYR A 251 1.08 19.44 -11.77
C TYR A 251 0.69 19.15 -13.22
N CYS A 252 -0.54 18.72 -13.48
CA CYS A 252 -1.07 18.57 -14.84
C CYS A 252 -1.02 19.89 -15.62
N ALA A 253 -1.41 21.01 -14.99
CA ALA A 253 -1.32 22.33 -15.61
C ALA A 253 0.14 22.74 -15.91
N GLN A 254 1.07 22.48 -14.99
CA GLN A 254 2.50 22.73 -15.21
C GLN A 254 3.07 21.88 -16.35
N LEU A 255 2.71 20.61 -16.41
CA LEU A 255 3.13 19.71 -17.48
C LEU A 255 2.60 20.18 -18.84
N SER A 256 1.32 20.60 -18.89
CA SER A 256 0.72 21.18 -20.09
C SER A 256 1.45 22.46 -20.52
N GLN A 257 1.81 23.34 -19.59
CA GLN A 257 2.57 24.55 -19.89
C GLN A 257 3.96 24.22 -20.46
N ILE A 258 4.67 23.25 -19.88
CA ILE A 258 5.97 22.80 -20.39
C ILE A 258 5.81 22.20 -21.79
N GLN A 259 4.77 21.40 -22.03
CA GLN A 259 4.48 20.84 -23.35
C GLN A 259 4.27 21.92 -24.41
N VAL A 260 3.55 23.01 -24.07
CA VAL A 260 3.37 24.16 -24.98
C VAL A 260 4.72 24.81 -25.33
N VAL A 261 5.62 24.99 -24.34
CA VAL A 261 6.95 25.54 -24.58
C VAL A 261 7.76 24.63 -25.50
N ILE A 262 7.77 23.31 -25.23
CA ILE A 262 8.44 22.32 -26.07
C ILE A 262 7.93 22.41 -27.51
N SER A 263 6.62 22.35 -27.72
CA SER A 263 6.03 22.42 -29.06
C SER A 263 6.34 23.75 -29.76
N SER A 264 6.45 24.86 -29.04
CA SER A 264 6.87 26.14 -29.62
C SER A 264 8.33 26.11 -30.11
N VAL A 265 9.22 25.46 -29.34
CA VAL A 265 10.64 25.33 -29.70
C VAL A 265 10.81 24.35 -30.85
N GLU A 266 10.07 23.24 -30.86
CA GLU A 266 10.03 22.29 -31.99
C GLU A 266 9.58 22.99 -33.27
N THR A 267 8.55 23.84 -33.20
CA THR A 267 8.08 24.63 -34.34
C THR A 267 9.15 25.61 -34.83
N GLN A 268 9.86 26.29 -33.92
CA GLN A 268 10.96 27.18 -34.28
C GLN A 268 12.12 26.43 -34.95
N ILE A 269 12.47 25.24 -34.45
CA ILE A 269 13.51 24.40 -35.05
C ILE A 269 13.07 23.97 -36.47
N GLN A 270 11.81 23.59 -36.65
CA GLN A 270 11.29 23.22 -37.96
C GLN A 270 11.35 24.41 -38.92
N GLN A 271 10.94 25.60 -38.49
CA GLN A 271 11.02 26.79 -39.31
C GLN A 271 12.46 27.12 -39.76
N ILE A 272 13.44 27.03 -38.86
CA ILE A 272 14.85 27.24 -39.21
C ILE A 272 15.37 26.18 -40.20
N ARG A 273 14.91 24.93 -40.08
CA ARG A 273 15.26 23.87 -41.05
C ARG A 273 14.68 24.18 -42.42
N ASP A 274 13.41 24.57 -42.49
CA ASP A 274 12.76 24.94 -43.74
C ASP A 274 13.49 26.14 -44.39
N ASP A 275 13.82 27.17 -43.60
CA ASP A 275 14.59 28.34 -44.09
C ASP A 275 15.98 27.94 -44.60
N MET A 276 16.66 27.01 -43.94
CA MET A 276 17.96 26.49 -44.37
C MET A 276 17.86 25.70 -45.67
N GLU A 277 16.83 24.87 -45.83
CA GLU A 277 16.55 24.14 -47.07
C GLU A 277 16.26 25.11 -48.22
N TRP A 278 15.48 26.17 -47.97
CA TRP A 278 15.23 27.24 -48.95
C TRP A 278 16.51 27.95 -49.37
N GLN A 279 17.36 28.36 -48.42
CA GLN A 279 18.64 28.99 -48.72
C GLN A 279 19.56 28.06 -49.52
N ASN A 280 19.61 26.76 -49.17
CA ASN A 280 20.42 25.79 -49.89
C ASN A 280 19.95 25.66 -51.35
N ALA A 281 18.64 25.59 -51.59
CA ALA A 281 18.08 25.56 -52.94
C ALA A 281 18.40 26.84 -53.74
N GLU A 282 18.39 28.02 -53.11
CA GLU A 282 18.80 29.28 -53.74
C GLU A 282 20.29 29.30 -54.07
N TYR A 283 21.14 28.76 -53.18
CA TYR A 283 22.58 28.61 -53.44
C TYR A 283 22.86 27.64 -54.59
N GLU A 284 22.14 26.52 -54.69
CA GLU A 284 22.25 25.59 -55.83
C GLU A 284 21.88 26.28 -57.14
N GLN A 285 20.77 27.04 -57.18
CA GLN A 285 20.39 27.80 -58.37
C GLN A 285 21.44 28.86 -58.76
N LEU A 286 22.01 29.57 -57.79
CA LEU A 286 23.06 30.55 -58.04
C LEU A 286 24.34 29.88 -58.55
N LEU A 287 24.67 28.70 -58.02
CA LEU A 287 25.79 27.89 -58.50
C LEU A 287 25.58 27.45 -59.94
N ASP A 288 24.38 27.00 -60.31
CA ASP A 288 24.04 26.63 -61.69
C ASP A 288 24.19 27.81 -62.66
N ILE A 289 23.69 28.99 -62.27
CA ILE A 289 23.86 30.23 -63.06
C ILE A 289 25.34 30.59 -63.19
N LYS A 290 26.11 30.47 -62.10
CA LYS A 290 27.55 30.74 -62.10
C LYS A 290 28.29 29.79 -63.04
N ILE A 291 27.98 28.49 -63.01
CA ILE A 291 28.54 27.51 -63.95
C ILE A 291 28.16 27.86 -65.39
N HIS A 292 26.91 28.26 -65.63
CA HIS A 292 26.46 28.68 -66.97
C HIS A 292 27.24 29.89 -67.50
N LEU A 293 27.40 30.94 -66.68
CA LEU A 293 28.17 32.13 -67.04
C LEU A 293 29.66 31.83 -67.23
N GLU A 294 30.25 30.95 -66.41
CA GLU A 294 31.63 30.50 -66.60
C GLU A 294 31.83 29.80 -67.94
N ASN A 295 30.88 28.94 -68.34
CA ASN A 295 30.90 28.32 -69.66
C ASN A 295 30.78 29.36 -70.79
N GLU A 296 29.93 30.37 -70.63
CA GLU A 296 29.78 31.45 -71.61
C GLU A 296 31.08 32.25 -71.76
N ILE A 297 31.73 32.61 -70.65
CA ILE A 297 33.05 33.26 -70.63
C ILE A 297 34.11 32.39 -71.34
N GLU A 298 34.13 31.09 -71.08
CA GLU A 298 35.07 30.18 -71.74
C GLU A 298 34.81 30.12 -73.25
N THR A 299 33.56 30.14 -73.69
CA THR A 299 33.25 30.25 -75.13
C THR A 299 33.68 31.59 -75.72
N TYR A 300 33.51 32.70 -74.99
CA TYR A 300 34.00 34.00 -75.42
C TYR A 300 35.53 34.04 -75.51
N ARG A 301 36.24 33.44 -74.55
CA ARG A 301 37.70 33.28 -74.60
C ARG A 301 38.14 32.48 -75.82
N HIS A 302 37.50 31.34 -76.10
CA HIS A 302 37.79 30.56 -77.30
C HIS A 302 37.55 31.32 -78.60
N LEU A 303 36.53 32.19 -78.66
CA LEU A 303 36.27 33.01 -79.84
C LEU A 303 37.36 34.07 -80.02
N ILE A 304 37.79 34.71 -78.93
CA ILE A 304 38.90 35.68 -78.93
C ILE A 304 40.21 34.98 -79.30
N ASP A 305 40.54 33.83 -78.71
CA ASP A 305 41.72 33.04 -79.07
C ASP A 305 41.72 32.65 -80.56
N ARG A 306 40.54 32.38 -81.14
CA ARG A 306 40.37 32.09 -82.56
C ARG A 306 40.56 33.32 -83.46
N GLU A 307 40.17 34.51 -83.01
CA GLU A 307 40.39 35.79 -83.70
C GLU A 307 41.85 36.26 -83.59
N GLU A 308 42.48 36.06 -82.43
CA GLU A 308 43.92 36.25 -82.25
C GLU A 308 44.74 35.23 -83.07
N SER A 309 44.23 34.02 -83.27
CA SER A 309 44.80 33.01 -84.18
C SER A 309 44.60 33.34 -85.67
N ASP A 310 43.58 34.13 -86.05
CA ASP A 310 43.39 34.63 -87.43
C ASP A 310 44.32 35.82 -87.74
N SER A 311 44.96 36.38 -86.71
CA SER A 311 45.98 37.44 -86.83
C SER A 311 47.42 36.95 -86.58
N GLY A 312 47.63 35.65 -86.43
CA GLY A 312 48.93 35.04 -86.12
C GLY A 312 49.20 33.78 -86.95
N TYR A 313 50.12 33.90 -87.89
CA TYR A 313 50.71 32.83 -88.69
C TYR A 313 51.17 31.62 -87.84
N ASP A 314 50.71 30.45 -88.26
CA ASP A 314 51.27 29.09 -88.14
C ASP A 314 52.05 28.71 -86.87
N THR A 315 51.60 27.65 -86.17
CA THR A 315 52.39 26.40 -86.03
C THR A 315 51.49 25.23 -85.62
N ALA A 316 51.57 24.14 -86.39
CA ALA A 316 50.85 22.89 -86.22
C ALA A 316 51.30 22.08 -84.99
N GLY A 317 50.37 21.32 -84.38
CA GLY A 317 50.65 20.43 -83.25
C GLY A 317 49.53 19.44 -82.94
N THR A 318 49.34 18.48 -83.85
CA THR A 318 48.70 17.16 -83.74
C THR A 318 48.37 16.61 -82.34
N GLY A 319 47.14 16.11 -82.14
CA GLY A 319 46.82 15.26 -80.99
C GLY A 319 45.35 14.85 -80.82
N SER A 320 44.89 13.89 -81.62
CA SER A 320 43.57 13.22 -81.55
C SER A 320 43.46 12.28 -80.33
N GLY A 321 42.30 12.21 -79.66
CA GLY A 321 42.05 11.14 -78.67
C GLY A 321 40.78 11.20 -77.82
N LEU A 322 39.68 10.67 -78.38
CA LEU A 322 38.64 9.84 -77.73
C LEU A 322 37.69 10.39 -76.63
N ARG A 323 36.41 10.38 -77.04
CA ARG A 323 35.15 10.30 -76.28
C ARG A 323 35.10 9.11 -75.31
N GLY A 324 34.37 9.30 -74.19
CA GLY A 324 33.52 8.24 -73.64
C GLY A 324 33.23 8.31 -72.15
N THR A 325 32.30 9.18 -71.71
CA THR A 325 31.61 9.01 -70.42
C THR A 325 30.11 9.22 -70.62
N GLY A 326 29.37 8.12 -70.65
CA GLY A 326 27.93 8.11 -70.43
C GLY A 326 27.65 7.68 -69.00
N SER A 327 26.92 8.47 -68.24
CA SER A 327 26.18 7.97 -67.09
C SER A 327 24.97 8.86 -66.85
N ALA A 328 23.80 8.32 -67.16
CA ALA A 328 22.52 8.95 -66.90
C ALA A 328 21.56 7.89 -66.39
N THR A 329 20.96 8.17 -65.23
CA THR A 329 19.69 7.61 -64.71
C THR A 329 19.78 6.15 -64.22
N THR A 330 19.13 5.67 -63.16
CA THR A 330 17.78 5.94 -62.60
C THR A 330 17.68 5.41 -61.16
N SER A 331 16.70 5.97 -60.41
CA SER A 331 15.82 5.32 -59.40
C SER A 331 16.47 4.65 -58.18
N GLY A 332 16.13 5.00 -56.95
CA GLY A 332 14.76 5.19 -56.47
C GLY A 332 14.49 4.12 -55.41
N SER A 333 14.65 4.55 -54.16
CA SER A 333 14.42 3.76 -52.95
C SER A 333 12.94 3.49 -52.72
N GLN A 334 12.55 2.21 -52.65
CA GLN A 334 11.38 1.66 -51.94
C GLN A 334 11.78 0.23 -51.53
N GLY A 335 11.57 -0.31 -50.33
CA GLY A 335 10.53 0.01 -49.34
C GLY A 335 9.51 -1.13 -49.31
N SER A 336 9.66 -2.04 -48.34
CA SER A 336 8.70 -3.06 -47.84
C SER A 336 8.40 -4.31 -48.68
N VAL A 337 8.59 -5.49 -48.06
CA VAL A 337 7.57 -6.55 -47.92
C VAL A 337 7.87 -7.42 -46.70
N SER A 338 6.78 -7.84 -46.07
CA SER A 338 6.67 -8.53 -44.80
C SER A 338 7.04 -10.02 -44.82
N ALA A 339 7.43 -10.47 -43.63
CA ALA A 339 7.00 -11.69 -42.93
C ALA A 339 6.69 -12.96 -43.75
N ALA A 340 7.52 -13.99 -43.53
CA ALA A 340 7.06 -15.37 -43.50
C ALA A 340 7.77 -16.17 -42.41
N ASP A 341 6.94 -17.00 -41.80
CA ASP A 341 7.02 -17.83 -40.62
C ASP A 341 7.89 -19.11 -40.81
N LEU A 342 8.04 -19.83 -39.70
CA LEU A 342 8.45 -21.23 -39.50
C LEU A 342 9.91 -21.50 -39.17
N GLY A 343 10.13 -21.81 -37.88
CA GLY A 343 11.38 -22.36 -37.37
C GLY A 343 11.26 -22.92 -35.96
N SER A 344 10.38 -23.90 -35.77
CA SER A 344 10.30 -24.72 -34.55
C SER A 344 11.64 -25.41 -34.27
N ARG A 345 12.18 -25.24 -33.06
CA ARG A 345 13.10 -26.18 -32.42
C ARG A 345 13.19 -25.93 -30.92
N GLY A 346 12.70 -26.91 -30.16
CA GLY A 346 12.82 -26.94 -28.71
C GLY A 346 14.23 -27.31 -28.23
N SER A 347 14.53 -26.90 -27.01
CA SER A 347 15.40 -27.65 -26.10
C SER A 347 15.10 -27.17 -24.67
N GLY A 348 14.81 -28.11 -23.78
CA GLY A 348 14.67 -27.82 -22.36
C GLY A 348 16.02 -27.80 -21.66
N SER A 349 16.10 -27.18 -20.48
CA SER A 349 16.84 -27.74 -19.34
C SER A 349 16.66 -26.91 -18.07
N ALA A 350 16.52 -27.65 -16.97
CA ALA A 350 17.06 -27.42 -15.63
C ALA A 350 16.62 -26.21 -14.78
N ARG A 351 15.74 -26.54 -13.84
CA ARG A 351 15.88 -26.27 -12.39
C ARG A 351 17.29 -25.84 -11.95
N SER A 352 17.36 -24.72 -11.24
CA SER A 352 18.34 -24.50 -10.19
C SER A 352 17.71 -23.70 -9.04
N GLU A 353 17.57 -24.36 -7.89
CA GLU A 353 17.24 -23.73 -6.61
C GLU A 353 18.46 -22.97 -6.10
N SER A 354 18.32 -21.67 -5.90
CA SER A 354 19.30 -20.86 -5.17
C SER A 354 18.66 -20.40 -3.86
N ARG A 355 19.01 -21.08 -2.77
CA ARG A 355 18.72 -20.66 -1.40
C ARG A 355 19.56 -19.43 -1.08
N SER A 356 18.93 -18.26 -0.91
CA SER A 356 19.52 -17.11 -0.24
C SER A 356 18.87 -16.90 1.13
N SER A 357 19.60 -17.31 2.16
CA SER A 357 19.32 -17.00 3.56
C SER A 357 19.57 -15.52 3.81
N SER A 358 18.52 -14.72 3.97
CA SER A 358 18.61 -13.40 4.60
C SER A 358 17.82 -13.42 5.92
N SER A 359 18.52 -13.05 6.99
CA SER A 359 18.08 -13.14 8.37
C SER A 359 16.87 -12.25 8.63
N SER A 360 15.72 -12.88 8.85
CA SER A 360 14.53 -12.24 9.40
C SER A 360 14.79 -11.82 10.87
N LYS A 361 14.99 -10.52 11.10
CA LYS A 361 14.87 -9.94 12.45
C LYS A 361 13.41 -10.14 12.88
N LYS A 362 13.19 -11.01 13.87
CA LYS A 362 11.88 -11.23 14.50
C LYS A 362 11.37 -9.90 15.09
N PRO A 363 10.06 -9.58 14.99
CA PRO A 363 9.51 -8.41 15.65
C PRO A 363 9.58 -8.60 17.17
N THR A 364 10.35 -7.75 17.86
CA THR A 364 10.44 -7.74 19.32
C THR A 364 9.15 -7.17 19.88
N LYS A 365 8.39 -7.96 20.64
CA LYS A 365 7.20 -7.48 21.35
C LYS A 365 7.64 -6.61 22.53
N THR A 366 7.29 -5.33 22.51
CA THR A 366 7.47 -4.40 23.64
C THR A 366 6.15 -4.20 24.39
N ARG A 367 6.21 -4.15 25.73
CA ARG A 367 5.07 -3.78 26.57
C ARG A 367 5.20 -2.31 26.90
N VAL A 368 4.18 -1.53 26.55
CA VAL A 368 4.10 -0.10 26.87
C VAL A 368 3.42 0.06 28.22
N ILE A 369 4.12 0.63 29.20
CA ILE A 369 3.54 0.98 30.51
C ILE A 369 3.28 2.48 30.52
N LYS A 370 2.01 2.86 30.71
CA LYS A 370 1.58 4.26 30.83
C LYS A 370 1.22 4.56 32.28
N THR A 371 1.87 5.55 32.86
CA THR A 371 1.52 6.06 34.19
C THR A 371 0.59 7.27 34.01
N ILE A 372 -0.63 7.14 34.52
CA ILE A 372 -1.66 8.18 34.46
C ILE A 372 -1.79 8.76 35.87
N ILE A 373 -1.69 10.08 35.98
CA ILE A 373 -2.01 10.79 37.22
C ILE A 373 -3.37 11.45 37.04
N GLU A 374 -4.26 11.15 37.97
CA GLU A 374 -5.60 11.72 38.05
C GLU A 374 -5.67 12.67 39.25
N GLU A 375 -6.07 13.91 39.00
CA GLU A 375 -6.37 14.89 40.05
C GLU A 375 -7.85 14.81 40.40
N LEU A 376 -8.13 14.47 41.66
CA LEU A 376 -9.47 14.30 42.22
C LEU A 376 -9.89 15.55 42.99
N ASP A 377 -11.16 15.95 42.87
CA ASP A 377 -11.74 16.99 43.72
C ASP A 377 -12.04 16.49 45.14
N GLN A 378 -12.50 17.40 46.02
CA GLN A 378 -12.86 17.11 47.41
C GLN A 378 -14.03 16.11 47.56
N HIS A 379 -14.66 15.73 46.44
CA HIS A 379 -15.78 14.80 46.36
C HIS A 379 -15.41 13.49 45.62
N GLY A 380 -14.13 13.31 45.26
CA GLY A 380 -13.64 12.09 44.62
C GLY A 380 -13.92 11.99 43.11
N THR A 381 -14.29 13.10 42.46
CA THR A 381 -14.53 13.14 41.02
C THR A 381 -13.24 13.56 40.29
N VAL A 382 -12.87 12.85 39.22
CA VAL A 382 -11.66 13.13 38.43
C VAL A 382 -11.85 14.43 37.65
N THR A 383 -11.04 15.44 37.97
CA THR A 383 -11.10 16.77 37.35
C THR A 383 -10.09 16.95 36.22
N SER A 384 -8.99 16.21 36.24
CA SER A 384 -7.94 16.25 35.23
C SER A 384 -7.21 14.91 35.18
N SER A 385 -6.92 14.42 33.98
CA SER A 385 -6.16 13.18 33.75
C SER A 385 -5.04 13.46 32.74
N LYS A 386 -3.78 13.29 33.17
CA LYS A 386 -2.60 13.58 32.35
C LYS A 386 -1.65 12.39 32.35
N VAL A 387 -1.23 11.98 31.14
CA VAL A 387 -0.21 10.94 30.95
C VAL A 387 1.17 11.55 31.18
N GLN A 388 1.90 11.09 32.20
CA GLN A 388 3.18 11.69 32.60
C GLN A 388 4.40 11.00 31.97
N SER A 389 4.34 9.68 31.71
CA SER A 389 5.44 8.94 31.09
C SER A 389 4.98 7.69 30.36
N VAL A 390 5.64 7.40 29.24
CA VAL A 390 5.47 6.17 28.45
C VAL A 390 6.82 5.45 28.48
N GLU A 391 6.90 4.32 29.17
CA GLU A 391 8.13 3.51 29.24
C GLU A 391 7.93 2.22 28.44
N GLU A 392 8.80 1.98 27.46
CA GLU A 392 8.79 0.78 26.63
C GLU A 392 9.77 -0.25 27.20
N LYS A 393 9.25 -1.37 27.72
CA LYS A 393 10.10 -2.46 28.19
C LYS A 393 10.05 -3.64 27.22
N PRO A 394 11.20 -4.18 26.79
CA PRO A 394 11.24 -5.40 26.00
C PRO A 394 10.73 -6.57 26.85
N ILE A 395 9.80 -7.35 26.30
CA ILE A 395 9.34 -8.59 26.92
C ILE A 395 10.39 -9.65 26.59
N ILE A 396 11.13 -10.12 27.60
CA ILE A 396 12.14 -11.18 27.46
C ILE A 396 11.46 -12.51 27.09
#